data_AF-A0A9X2X5E6-F1
#
_entry.id   AF-A0A9X2X5E6-F1
#
_cell.length_a   1.000
_cell.length_b   1.000
_cell.length_c   1.000
_cell.angle_alpha   90.00
_cell.angle_beta   90.00
_cell.angle_gamma   90.00
#
_symmetry.space_group_name_H-M   'P 1'
#
loop_
_entity.id
_entity.type
_entity.pdbx_description
1 polymer ?
#
loop_
_entity_poly.entity_id
_entity_poly.type
_entity_poly.pdbx_seq_one_letter_code
_entity_poly.pdbx_strand_id
1 'polypeptide(L)' 'MLRSMLIALSLLAAPAAALANQCPGMMAEIDAALPSANLSEADRAKVMELRARGEQEHQVGDHAASEATLAEAKAILGI' A
#
# COMPACT_ATOMS: atom_id res chain seq x y z
N MET A 1 -4.23 20.42 33.99
CA MET A 1 -5.30 19.65 33.33
C MET A 1 -5.30 19.85 31.81
N LEU A 2 -5.29 21.08 31.30
CA LEU A 2 -5.23 21.33 29.84
C LEU A 2 -3.99 20.73 29.14
N ARG A 3 -2.82 20.79 29.78
CA ARG A 3 -1.57 20.16 29.29
C ARG A 3 -1.66 18.63 29.16
N SER A 4 -2.34 17.97 30.09
CA SER A 4 -2.53 16.51 30.08
C SER A 4 -3.54 16.07 29.01
N MET A 5 -4.53 16.92 28.71
CA MET A 5 -5.49 16.68 27.61
C MET A 5 -4.84 16.83 26.23
N LEU A 6 -3.89 17.76 26.06
CA LEU A 6 -3.18 17.94 24.79
C LEU A 6 -2.28 16.73 24.42
N ILE A 7 -1.70 16.06 25.41
CA ILE A 7 -0.88 14.86 25.21
C ILE A 7 -1.74 13.62 24.90
N ALA A 8 -2.95 13.53 25.47
CA ALA A 8 -3.87 12.44 25.16
C ALA A 8 -4.46 12.54 23.74
N LEU A 9 -4.65 13.75 23.22
CA LEU A 9 -5.23 13.99 21.90
C LEU A 9 -4.26 13.67 20.75
N SER A 10 -2.95 13.81 20.94
CA SER A 10 -1.94 13.51 19.92
C SER A 10 -1.75 12.01 19.67
N LEU A 11 -2.01 11.15 20.66
CA LEU A 11 -1.92 9.68 20.49
C LEU A 11 -3.05 9.11 19.61
N LEU A 12 -4.20 9.77 19.55
CA LEU A 12 -5.37 9.33 18.76
C LEU A 12 -5.26 9.66 17.27
N ALA A 13 -4.39 10.58 16.87
CA ALA A 13 -4.23 11.02 15.48
C ALA A 13 -3.25 10.14 14.66
N ALA A 14 -2.33 9.42 15.33
CA ALA A 14 -1.32 8.61 14.66
C ALA A 14 -1.88 7.44 13.82
N PRO A 15 -2.91 6.68 14.27
CA PRO A 15 -3.45 5.57 13.48
C PRO A 15 -4.12 6.03 12.17
N ALA A 16 -4.76 7.20 12.18
CA ALA A 16 -5.44 7.73 11.00
C ALA A 16 -4.46 8.09 9.87
N ALA A 17 -3.27 8.59 10.21
CA ALA A 17 -2.23 8.92 9.24
C ALA A 17 -1.60 7.66 8.59
N ALA A 18 -1.59 6.53 9.31
CA ALA A 18 -1.12 5.25 8.78
C ALA A 18 -2.10 4.67 7.74
N LEU A 19 -3.42 4.78 7.98
CA LEU A 19 -4.42 4.34 6.99
C LEU A 19 -4.40 5.21 5.71
N ALA A 20 -4.19 6.52 5.83
CA ALA A 20 -4.17 7.41 4.68
C ALA A 20 -3.03 7.13 3.66
N ASN A 21 -2.00 6.38 4.07
CA ASN A 21 -0.83 6.08 3.24
C ASN A 21 -0.72 4.60 2.85
N GLN A 22 -1.74 3.76 3.07
CA GLN A 22 -1.55 2.32 2.86
C GLN A 22 -1.38 1.93 1.39
N CYS A 23 -2.24 2.38 0.45
CA CYS A 23 -2.03 2.04 -0.97
C CYS A 23 -0.68 2.56 -1.48
N PRO A 24 -0.29 3.84 -1.25
CA PRO A 24 1.04 4.34 -1.62
C PRO A 24 2.18 3.54 -0.99
N GLY A 25 2.02 3.09 0.26
CA GLY A 25 2.99 2.22 0.94
C GLY A 25 3.12 0.86 0.26
N MET A 26 2.01 0.18 -0.04
CA MET A 26 2.02 -1.10 -0.75
C MET A 26 2.63 -0.99 -2.15
N MET A 27 2.36 0.10 -2.87
CA MET A 27 2.97 0.37 -4.18
C MET A 27 4.48 0.52 -4.07
N ALA A 28 4.96 1.28 -3.07
CA ALA A 28 6.39 1.43 -2.82
C ALA A 28 7.07 0.10 -2.45
N GLU A 29 6.41 -0.75 -1.66
CA GLU A 29 6.92 -2.09 -1.32
C GLU A 29 7.05 -2.98 -2.57
N ILE A 30 6.04 -2.97 -3.45
CA ILE A 30 6.08 -3.69 -4.73
C ILE A 30 7.23 -3.16 -5.61
N ASP A 31 7.34 -1.84 -5.75
CA ASP A 31 8.37 -1.18 -6.56
C ASP A 31 9.78 -1.51 -6.07
N ALA A 32 9.97 -1.63 -4.75
CA ALA A 32 11.24 -1.99 -4.14
C ALA A 32 11.61 -3.47 -4.33
N ALA A 33 10.63 -4.38 -4.28
CA ALA A 33 10.87 -5.82 -4.37
C ALA A 33 10.99 -6.34 -5.80
N LEU A 34 10.22 -5.77 -6.74
CA LEU A 34 10.13 -6.26 -8.12
C LEU A 34 11.47 -6.39 -8.87
N PRO A 35 12.45 -5.46 -8.73
CA PRO A 35 13.71 -5.55 -9.46
C PRO A 35 14.55 -6.78 -9.11
N SER A 36 14.52 -7.22 -7.85
CA SER A 36 15.31 -8.36 -7.35
C SER A 36 14.52 -9.66 -7.24
N ALA A 37 13.20 -9.62 -7.48
CA ALA A 37 12.33 -10.78 -7.38
C ALA A 37 12.68 -11.86 -8.43
N ASN A 38 12.82 -13.10 -7.96
CA ASN A 38 13.03 -14.27 -8.80
C ASN A 38 11.68 -14.83 -9.27
N LEU A 39 11.09 -14.18 -10.27
CA LEU A 39 9.79 -14.50 -10.85
C LEU A 39 9.93 -15.04 -12.27
N SER A 40 8.94 -15.82 -12.71
CA SER A 40 8.76 -16.07 -14.15
C SER A 40 8.45 -14.76 -14.89
N GLU A 41 8.66 -14.72 -16.19
CA GLU A 41 8.32 -13.55 -17.00
C GLU A 41 6.82 -13.21 -16.92
N ALA A 42 5.97 -14.25 -16.89
CA ALA A 42 4.52 -14.11 -16.75
C ALA A 42 4.15 -13.49 -15.39
N ASP A 43 4.73 -13.99 -14.29
CA ASP A 43 4.47 -13.45 -12.95
C ASP A 43 4.97 -12.02 -12.80
N ARG A 44 6.15 -11.70 -13.36
CA ARG A 44 6.67 -10.34 -13.40
C ARG A 44 5.72 -9.40 -14.14
N ALA A 45 5.23 -9.80 -15.31
CA ALA A 45 4.26 -9.01 -16.06
C ALA A 45 2.96 -8.83 -15.27
N LYS A 46 2.50 -9.88 -14.58
CA LYS A 46 1.29 -9.82 -13.75
C LYS A 46 1.44 -8.85 -12.57
N VAL A 47 2.58 -8.87 -11.87
CA VAL A 47 2.86 -7.92 -10.78
C VAL A 47 2.88 -6.49 -11.30
N MET A 48 3.49 -6.22 -12.47
CA MET A 48 3.49 -4.88 -13.07
C MET A 48 2.09 -4.40 -13.43
N GLU A 49 1.25 -5.28 -14.00
CA GLU A 49 -0.15 -4.99 -14.32
C GLU A 49 -0.94 -4.65 -13.05
N LEU A 50 -0.85 -5.49 -12.02
CA LEU A 50 -1.53 -5.29 -10.74
C LEU A 50 -1.05 -4.00 -10.05
N ARG A 51 0.25 -3.72 -10.04
CA ARG A 51 0.80 -2.46 -9.53
C ARG A 51 0.17 -1.25 -10.23
N ALA A 52 0.14 -1.26 -11.56
CA ALA A 52 -0.42 -0.17 -12.35
C ALA A 52 -1.94 -0.02 -12.13
N ARG A 53 -2.68 -1.12 -12.05
CA ARG A 53 -4.12 -1.12 -11.76
C ARG A 53 -4.41 -0.59 -10.35
N GLY A 54 -3.65 -1.01 -9.35
CA GLY A 54 -3.78 -0.54 -7.98
C GLY A 54 -3.58 0.97 -7.85
N GLU A 55 -2.61 1.54 -8.59
CA GLU A 55 -2.42 2.99 -8.68
C GLU A 55 -3.63 3.69 -9.32
N GLN A 56 -4.18 3.15 -10.41
CA GLN A 56 -5.38 3.73 -11.05
C GLN A 56 -6.59 3.71 -10.11
N GLU A 57 -6.83 2.60 -9.42
CA GLU A 57 -7.88 2.45 -8.41
C GLU A 57 -7.70 3.47 -7.28
N HIS A 58 -6.47 3.67 -6.79
CA HIS A 58 -6.14 4.71 -5.81
C HIS A 58 -6.47 6.12 -6.33
N GLN A 59 -6.05 6.45 -7.55
CA GLN A 59 -6.26 7.78 -8.15
C GLN A 59 -7.73 8.14 -8.33
N VAL A 60 -8.60 7.16 -8.56
CA VAL A 60 -10.06 7.38 -8.65
C VAL A 60 -10.78 7.29 -7.29
N GLY A 61 -10.04 7.03 -6.21
CA GLY A 61 -10.55 6.97 -4.84
C GLY A 61 -11.13 5.61 -4.43
N ASP A 62 -10.97 4.56 -5.24
CA ASP A 62 -11.39 3.20 -4.89
C ASP A 62 -10.27 2.49 -4.10
N HIS A 63 -10.11 2.91 -2.85
CA HIS A 63 -9.06 2.40 -1.97
C HIS A 63 -9.20 0.90 -1.68
N ALA A 64 -10.42 0.41 -1.50
CA ALA A 64 -10.65 -1.01 -1.23
C ALA A 64 -10.25 -1.90 -2.41
N ALA A 65 -10.55 -1.47 -3.66
CA ALA A 65 -10.07 -2.16 -4.85
C ALA A 65 -8.54 -2.08 -4.97
N SER A 66 -7.98 -0.89 -4.78
CA SER A 66 -6.53 -0.67 -4.81
C SER A 66 -5.78 -1.60 -3.87
N GLU A 67 -6.20 -1.67 -2.61
CA GLU A 67 -5.61 -2.56 -1.61
C GLU A 67 -5.71 -4.03 -2.01
N ALA A 68 -6.87 -4.49 -2.49
CA ALA A 68 -7.06 -5.87 -2.90
C ALA A 68 -6.15 -6.23 -4.09
N THR A 69 -6.09 -5.36 -5.10
CA THR A 69 -5.22 -5.50 -6.27
C THR A 69 -3.74 -5.51 -5.89
N LEU A 70 -3.31 -4.58 -5.02
CA LEU A 70 -1.93 -4.49 -4.59
C LEU A 70 -1.55 -5.66 -3.68
N ALA A 71 -2.47 -6.18 -2.88
CA ALA A 71 -2.26 -7.38 -2.07
C ALA A 71 -2.02 -8.62 -2.95
N GLU A 72 -2.71 -8.74 -4.09
CA GLU A 72 -2.46 -9.80 -5.07
C GLU A 72 -1.03 -9.72 -5.65
N ALA A 73 -0.57 -8.51 -6.01
CA ALA A 73 0.80 -8.29 -6.46
C ALA A 73 1.83 -8.68 -5.41
N LYS A 74 1.60 -8.26 -4.16
CA LYS A 74 2.44 -8.60 -3.01
C LYS A 74 2.51 -10.11 -2.76
N ALA A 75 1.38 -10.82 -2.89
CA ALA A 75 1.34 -12.26 -2.74
C ALA A 75 2.20 -13.00 -3.79
N ILE A 76 2.20 -12.53 -5.04
CA ILE A 76 3.07 -13.07 -6.10
C ILE A 76 4.55 -12.80 -5.77
N LEU A 77 4.86 -11.62 -5.22
CA LEU A 77 6.20 -11.25 -4.78
C LEU A 77 6.65 -11.93 -3.47
N GLY A 78 5.73 -12.54 -2.73
CA GLY A 78 5.99 -13.17 -1.43
C GLY A 78 6.26 -12.18 -0.29
N ILE A 79 5.63 -10.99 -0.32
CA ILE A 79 5.76 -9.92 0.69
C ILE A 79 4.42 -9.46 1.26
#